data_AF-K2F0K5-F1
#
_entry.id   AF-K2F0K5-F1
#
_cell.length_a   1.000
_cell.length_b   1.000
_cell.length_c   1.000
_cell.angle_alpha   90.00
_cell.angle_beta   90.00
_cell.angle_gamma   90.00
#
_symmetry.space_group_name_H-M   'P 1'
#
loop_
_entity.id
_entity.type
_entity.pdbx_description
1 polymer ?
#
loop_
_entity_poly.entity_id
_entity_poly.type
_entity_poly.pdbx_seq_one_letter_code
_entity_poly.pdbx_strand_id
1 'polypeptide(L)'
;MPEYFTASRNRSPEGETGTRLESEFLGEVNKSRYKELVYTLLHKDELDSAVSPDKKFEIMMKIRDEAQKDFDNILNSAQKGKFINFKNSVRLVEQAQMGNPEKPSRFFSGALHNYIKNRFEDKYILKFFTATGGTHLDILHGVDGFFKLYSKESGRELSLATIDLTKNPTKDRAKADVIIYINGNDLEKYDPSRNNSEFDRNFFNKQVQKFSEEIIKSLVE
;
A
#
# COMPACT_ATOMS: atom_id res chain seq x y z
N MET A 1 -21.15 22.39 10.78
CA MET A 1 -19.72 22.10 10.97
C MET A 1 -19.60 20.61 11.26
N PRO A 2 -18.78 19.83 10.55
CA PRO A 2 -18.61 18.42 10.88
C PRO A 2 -17.48 18.24 11.91
N GLU A 3 -17.78 17.42 12.93
CA GLU A 3 -16.91 17.03 14.03
C GLU A 3 -15.78 16.12 13.54
N TYR A 4 -14.54 16.40 13.94
CA TYR A 4 -13.38 15.56 13.63
C TYR A 4 -12.93 14.77 14.86
N PHE A 5 -12.71 13.48 14.61
CA PHE A 5 -12.23 12.40 15.46
C PHE A 5 -11.14 12.79 16.47
N THR A 6 -11.34 12.38 17.72
CA THR A 6 -10.33 12.35 18.79
C THR A 6 -9.43 11.13 18.64
N ALA A 7 -8.11 11.37 18.55
CA ALA A 7 -7.10 10.32 18.54
C ALA A 7 -6.87 9.80 19.97
N SER A 8 -7.07 8.49 20.18
CA SER A 8 -6.66 7.78 21.40
C SER A 8 -5.23 7.27 21.25
N ARG A 9 -4.35 7.69 22.15
CA ARG A 9 -2.97 7.21 22.29
C ARG A 9 -2.98 5.87 23.04
N ASN A 10 -2.59 4.78 22.38
CA ASN A 10 -2.00 3.62 23.03
C ASN A 10 -0.65 3.31 22.35
N ARG A 11 0.42 3.25 23.13
CA ARG A 11 1.75 2.80 22.71
C ARG A 11 1.80 1.28 22.89
N SER A 12 2.08 0.55 21.82
CA SER A 12 2.31 -0.90 21.85
C SER A 12 3.72 -1.24 21.36
N PRO A 13 4.23 -2.45 21.69
CA PRO A 13 5.66 -2.74 21.80
C PRO A 13 6.35 -2.87 20.44
N GLU A 14 7.68 -2.82 20.49
CA GLU A 14 8.68 -2.53 19.44
C GLU A 14 8.57 -3.27 18.09
N GLY A 15 7.66 -4.24 17.92
CA GLY A 15 7.33 -4.88 16.63
C GLY A 15 6.26 -4.14 15.79
N GLU A 16 5.46 -3.25 16.38
CA GLU A 16 4.36 -2.55 15.68
C GLU A 16 4.79 -1.21 15.02
N THR A 17 6.06 -0.83 15.16
CA THR A 17 6.50 0.52 14.80
C THR A 17 6.70 0.76 13.30
N GLY A 18 6.85 -0.31 12.50
CA GLY A 18 6.95 -0.26 11.03
C GLY A 18 5.57 -0.12 10.38
N THR A 19 4.67 -1.07 10.66
CA THR A 19 3.28 -1.05 10.16
C THR A 19 2.53 0.23 10.54
N ARG A 20 2.80 0.77 11.74
CA ARG A 20 2.23 2.07 12.14
C ARG A 20 2.79 3.23 11.30
N LEU A 21 4.11 3.26 11.05
CA LEU A 21 4.72 4.30 10.21
C LEU A 21 4.12 4.27 8.81
N GLU A 22 4.07 3.09 8.20
CA GLU A 22 3.55 2.86 6.86
C GLU A 22 2.08 3.31 6.74
N SER A 23 1.22 2.93 7.69
CA SER A 23 -0.19 3.32 7.69
C SER A 23 -0.41 4.83 7.91
N GLU A 24 0.44 5.50 8.69
CA GLU A 24 0.42 6.95 8.88
C GLU A 24 0.84 7.70 7.61
N PHE A 25 1.89 7.24 6.94
CA PHE A 25 2.48 7.91 5.77
C PHE A 25 1.74 7.58 4.45
N LEU A 26 1.36 6.31 4.26
CA LEU A 26 0.81 5.80 3.00
C LEU A 26 -0.69 5.47 3.08
N GLY A 27 -1.20 5.20 4.28
CA GLY A 27 -2.58 4.71 4.47
C GLY A 27 -2.65 3.20 4.35
N GLU A 28 -3.84 2.61 4.46
CA GLU A 28 -4.05 1.16 4.41
C GLU A 28 -4.99 0.76 3.26
N VAL A 29 -4.89 -0.50 2.83
CA VAL A 29 -5.91 -1.09 1.96
C VAL A 29 -7.21 -1.39 2.71
N ASN A 30 -8.30 -1.60 1.98
CA ASN A 30 -9.49 -2.22 2.54
C ASN A 30 -9.20 -3.70 2.81
N LYS A 31 -8.78 -4.02 4.04
CA LYS A 31 -8.41 -5.39 4.45
C LYS A 31 -9.53 -6.40 4.23
N SER A 32 -10.79 -6.05 4.48
CA SER A 32 -11.94 -6.95 4.24
C SER A 32 -12.06 -7.28 2.76
N ARG A 33 -12.05 -6.26 1.91
CA ARG A 33 -12.13 -6.43 0.46
C ARG A 33 -10.94 -7.22 -0.08
N TYR A 34 -9.75 -6.94 0.43
CA TYR A 34 -8.53 -7.63 0.03
C TYR A 34 -8.61 -9.14 0.35
N LYS A 35 -9.07 -9.51 1.54
CA LYS A 35 -9.28 -10.91 1.94
C LYS A 35 -10.28 -11.62 1.02
N GLU A 36 -11.40 -10.98 0.68
CA GLU A 36 -12.38 -11.53 -0.28
C GLU A 36 -11.77 -11.80 -1.67
N LEU A 37 -10.95 -10.87 -2.16
CA LEU A 37 -10.31 -10.98 -3.47
C LEU A 37 -9.25 -12.08 -3.49
N VAL A 38 -8.41 -12.14 -2.45
CA VAL A 38 -7.45 -13.24 -2.25
C VAL A 38 -8.17 -14.58 -2.26
N TYR A 39 -9.27 -14.66 -1.51
CA TYR A 39 -10.07 -15.87 -1.43
C TYR A 39 -10.62 -16.29 -2.80
N THR A 40 -11.24 -15.36 -3.52
CA THR A 40 -11.77 -15.60 -4.86
C THR A 40 -10.69 -16.09 -5.82
N LEU A 41 -9.47 -15.55 -5.70
CA LEU A 41 -8.33 -15.95 -6.52
C LEU A 41 -7.87 -17.38 -6.22
N LEU A 42 -7.73 -17.75 -4.94
CA LEU A 42 -7.19 -19.04 -4.53
C LEU A 42 -8.17 -20.21 -4.73
N HIS A 43 -9.48 -19.93 -4.70
CA HIS A 43 -10.53 -20.95 -4.80
C HIS A 43 -11.38 -20.82 -6.07
N LYS A 44 -10.83 -20.18 -7.10
CA LYS A 44 -11.54 -19.93 -8.35
C LYS A 44 -12.10 -21.22 -8.96
N ASP A 45 -11.30 -22.28 -8.99
CA ASP A 45 -11.71 -23.56 -9.59
C ASP A 45 -12.86 -24.22 -8.81
N GLU A 46 -12.84 -24.14 -7.47
CA GLU A 46 -13.93 -24.63 -6.62
C GLU A 46 -15.22 -23.81 -6.84
N LEU A 47 -15.10 -22.48 -6.93
CA LEU A 47 -16.22 -21.57 -7.19
C LEU A 47 -16.83 -21.75 -8.58
N ASP A 48 -15.99 -22.00 -9.59
CA ASP A 48 -16.42 -22.25 -10.96
C ASP A 48 -17.10 -23.62 -11.11
N SER A 49 -16.71 -24.60 -10.28
CA SER A 49 -17.33 -25.93 -10.23
C SER A 49 -18.68 -25.98 -9.48
N ALA A 50 -19.01 -24.94 -8.70
CA ALA A 50 -20.22 -24.91 -7.90
C ALA A 50 -21.46 -24.63 -8.78
N VAL A 51 -22.33 -25.64 -8.88
CA VAL A 51 -23.47 -25.68 -9.80
C VAL A 51 -24.66 -24.82 -9.34
N SER A 52 -24.79 -24.52 -8.04
CA SER A 52 -25.89 -23.72 -7.48
C SER A 52 -25.42 -22.52 -6.65
N PRO A 53 -26.23 -21.44 -6.57
CA PRO A 53 -25.94 -20.28 -5.71
C PRO A 53 -25.75 -20.65 -4.24
N ASP A 54 -26.53 -21.59 -3.71
CA ASP A 54 -26.45 -22.01 -2.31
C ASP A 54 -25.12 -22.74 -2.02
N LYS A 55 -24.64 -23.56 -2.96
CA LYS A 55 -23.34 -24.22 -2.83
C LYS A 55 -22.20 -23.21 -2.88
N LYS A 56 -22.30 -22.18 -3.72
CA LYS A 56 -21.35 -21.06 -3.74
C LYS A 56 -21.33 -20.34 -2.39
N PHE A 57 -22.50 -20.07 -1.81
CA PHE A 57 -22.60 -19.40 -0.51
C PHE A 57 -22.00 -20.24 0.63
N GLU A 58 -22.27 -21.55 0.65
CA GLU A 58 -21.72 -22.48 1.64
C GLU A 58 -20.19 -22.55 1.57
N ILE A 59 -19.64 -22.68 0.35
CA ILE A 59 -18.20 -22.66 0.08
C ILE A 59 -17.59 -21.32 0.54
N MET A 60 -18.26 -20.19 0.23
CA MET A 60 -17.84 -18.86 0.69
C MET A 60 -17.77 -18.74 2.21
N MET A 61 -18.76 -19.25 2.95
CA MET A 61 -18.77 -19.16 4.41
C MET A 61 -17.67 -20.01 5.04
N LYS A 62 -17.54 -21.27 4.62
CA LYS A 62 -16.51 -22.18 5.14
C LYS A 62 -15.12 -21.61 4.94
N ILE A 63 -14.85 -21.08 3.76
CA ILE A 63 -13.51 -20.62 3.43
C ILE A 63 -13.27 -19.20 3.94
N ARG A 64 -14.28 -18.35 4.17
CA ARG A 64 -14.10 -17.10 4.92
C ARG A 64 -13.49 -17.36 6.30
N ASP A 65 -13.95 -18.41 6.98
CA ASP A 65 -13.45 -18.79 8.30
C ASP A 65 -12.02 -19.37 8.25
N GLU A 66 -11.65 -20.03 7.15
CA GLU A 66 -10.29 -20.55 6.91
C GLU A 66 -9.33 -19.46 6.40
N ALA A 67 -9.77 -18.58 5.51
CA ALA A 67 -9.01 -17.48 4.93
C ALA A 67 -8.61 -16.44 5.96
N GLN A 68 -9.43 -16.21 7.00
CA GLN A 68 -9.02 -15.38 8.12
C GLN A 68 -7.79 -15.98 8.84
N LYS A 69 -7.78 -17.30 9.06
CA LYS A 69 -6.66 -18.00 9.72
C LYS A 69 -5.41 -18.09 8.83
N ASP A 70 -5.58 -18.27 7.53
CA ASP A 70 -4.47 -18.30 6.55
C ASP A 70 -3.91 -16.89 6.30
N PHE A 71 -4.75 -15.83 6.33
CA PHE A 71 -4.31 -14.43 6.24
C PHE A 71 -3.44 -14.04 7.43
N ASP A 72 -3.81 -14.47 8.63
CA ASP A 72 -2.99 -14.25 9.82
C ASP A 72 -1.67 -15.07 9.77
N ASN A 73 -1.56 -16.02 8.82
CA ASN A 73 -0.42 -16.91 8.60
C ASN A 73 0.15 -16.86 7.17
N ILE A 74 0.17 -15.69 6.52
CA ILE A 74 0.61 -15.51 5.10
C ILE A 74 2.00 -16.11 4.81
N LEU A 75 2.92 -16.11 5.77
CA LEU A 75 4.24 -16.73 5.61
C LEU A 75 4.15 -18.27 5.47
N ASN A 76 3.19 -18.89 6.16
CA ASN A 76 2.97 -20.34 6.08
C ASN A 76 2.19 -20.72 4.82
N SER A 77 1.34 -19.84 4.28
CA SER A 77 0.60 -20.10 3.03
C SER A 77 1.54 -20.17 1.82
N ALA A 78 2.60 -19.34 1.81
CA ALA A 78 3.67 -19.39 0.81
C ALA A 78 4.39 -20.75 0.79
N GLN A 79 4.58 -21.39 1.95
CA GLN A 79 5.20 -22.71 2.06
C GLN A 79 4.27 -23.86 1.62
N LYS A 80 2.95 -23.65 1.66
CA LYS A 80 1.93 -24.65 1.31
C LYS A 80 1.51 -24.63 -0.17
N GLY A 81 2.27 -23.95 -1.04
CA GLY A 81 1.94 -23.87 -2.47
C GLY A 81 0.79 -22.92 -2.83
N LYS A 82 0.20 -22.22 -1.84
CA LYS A 82 -0.82 -21.17 -2.05
C LYS A 82 -0.17 -19.78 -2.26
N PHE A 83 0.96 -19.74 -2.98
CA PHE A 83 1.75 -18.52 -3.14
C PHE A 83 1.11 -17.56 -4.15
N ILE A 84 0.83 -16.33 -3.70
CA ILE A 84 0.34 -15.27 -4.59
C ILE A 84 1.54 -14.51 -5.16
N ASN A 85 1.76 -14.68 -6.48
CA ASN A 85 2.84 -14.01 -7.19
C ASN A 85 2.66 -12.48 -7.20
N PHE A 86 3.75 -11.76 -7.46
CA PHE A 86 3.80 -10.30 -7.45
C PHE A 86 2.69 -9.65 -8.31
N LYS A 87 2.51 -10.11 -9.54
CA LYS A 87 1.52 -9.57 -10.48
C LYS A 87 0.09 -9.70 -9.94
N ASN A 88 -0.23 -10.83 -9.33
CA ASN A 88 -1.53 -11.04 -8.69
C ASN A 88 -1.65 -10.19 -7.43
N SER A 89 -0.60 -10.10 -6.60
CA SER A 89 -0.60 -9.24 -5.40
C SER A 89 -0.86 -7.77 -5.74
N VAL A 90 -0.22 -7.23 -6.79
CA VAL A 90 -0.48 -5.88 -7.31
C VAL A 90 -1.95 -5.72 -7.68
N ARG A 91 -2.50 -6.62 -8.50
CA ARG A 91 -3.92 -6.55 -8.93
C ARG A 91 -4.90 -6.59 -7.75
N LEU A 92 -4.64 -7.44 -6.77
CA LEU A 92 -5.46 -7.54 -5.56
C LEU A 92 -5.42 -6.23 -4.77
N VAL A 93 -4.24 -5.62 -4.65
CA VAL A 93 -4.07 -4.32 -3.98
C VAL A 93 -4.81 -3.21 -4.73
N GLU A 94 -4.72 -3.16 -6.06
CA GLU A 94 -5.45 -2.17 -6.88
C GLU A 94 -6.96 -2.23 -6.66
N GLN A 95 -7.51 -3.45 -6.63
CA GLN A 95 -8.94 -3.70 -6.46
C GLN A 95 -9.43 -3.48 -5.01
N ALA A 96 -8.51 -3.43 -4.05
CA ALA A 96 -8.80 -3.23 -2.63
C ALA A 96 -8.46 -1.84 -2.10
N GLN A 97 -8.10 -0.88 -2.98
CA GLN A 97 -7.79 0.47 -2.54
C GLN A 97 -8.98 1.16 -1.87
N MET A 98 -8.66 1.96 -0.85
CA MET A 98 -9.60 2.90 -0.25
C MET A 98 -9.52 4.25 -0.97
N GLY A 99 -10.66 4.78 -1.41
CA GLY A 99 -10.72 6.09 -2.04
C GLY A 99 -10.18 6.11 -3.48
N ASN A 100 -9.75 7.29 -3.94
CA ASN A 100 -9.29 7.51 -5.30
C ASN A 100 -7.74 7.45 -5.37
N PRO A 101 -7.14 6.50 -6.10
CA PRO A 101 -5.69 6.42 -6.30
C PRO A 101 -5.04 7.67 -6.95
N GLU A 102 -5.80 8.50 -7.66
CA GLU A 102 -5.32 9.77 -8.23
C GLU A 102 -5.32 10.92 -7.21
N LYS A 103 -5.84 10.68 -6.01
CA LYS A 103 -5.93 11.65 -4.90
C LYS A 103 -5.74 10.93 -3.56
N PRO A 104 -4.53 10.43 -3.26
CA PRO A 104 -4.27 9.74 -2.00
C PRO A 104 -4.55 10.66 -0.80
N SER A 105 -5.15 10.09 0.24
CA SER A 105 -5.72 10.86 1.37
C SER A 105 -4.74 11.17 2.48
N ARG A 106 -3.63 10.43 2.60
CA ARG A 106 -2.60 10.72 3.60
C ARG A 106 -1.77 11.92 3.19
N PHE A 107 -1.33 12.70 4.16
CA PHE A 107 -0.59 13.93 3.91
C PHE A 107 0.72 13.67 3.16
N PHE A 108 1.50 12.68 3.60
CA PHE A 108 2.78 12.34 2.99
C PHE A 108 2.60 11.77 1.57
N SER A 109 1.80 10.71 1.38
CA SER A 109 1.58 10.14 0.04
C SER A 109 0.85 11.12 -0.90
N GLY A 110 -0.02 11.99 -0.38
CA GLY A 110 -0.60 13.13 -1.09
C GLY A 110 0.45 14.11 -1.60
N ALA A 111 1.42 14.48 -0.75
CA ALA A 111 2.50 15.38 -1.14
C ALA A 111 3.41 14.75 -2.21
N LEU A 112 3.80 13.47 -2.03
CA LEU A 112 4.57 12.73 -3.04
C LEU A 112 3.84 12.67 -4.39
N HIS A 113 2.57 12.29 -4.36
CA HIS A 113 1.74 12.18 -5.57
C HIS A 113 1.65 13.52 -6.31
N ASN A 114 1.40 14.62 -5.59
CA ASN A 114 1.31 15.94 -6.20
C ASN A 114 2.64 16.36 -6.85
N TYR A 115 3.77 16.14 -6.18
CA TYR A 115 5.09 16.45 -6.76
C TYR A 115 5.35 15.68 -8.04
N ILE A 116 5.12 14.35 -8.04
CA ILE A 116 5.34 13.49 -9.21
C ILE A 116 4.35 13.84 -10.33
N LYS A 117 3.07 14.05 -9.99
CA LYS A 117 2.02 14.37 -10.95
C LYS A 117 2.34 15.65 -11.73
N ASN A 118 2.80 16.71 -11.05
CA ASN A 118 3.15 17.99 -11.68
C ASN A 118 4.23 17.84 -12.76
N ARG A 119 5.08 16.80 -12.68
CA ARG A 119 6.10 16.51 -13.71
C ARG A 119 5.50 16.01 -15.03
N PHE A 120 4.32 15.39 -14.97
CA PHE A 120 3.75 14.54 -16.02
C PHE A 120 2.31 14.92 -16.41
N GLU A 121 1.75 15.97 -15.81
CA GLU A 121 0.31 16.21 -15.76
C GLU A 121 -0.34 16.38 -17.12
N ASP A 122 0.38 16.82 -18.14
CA ASP A 122 -0.19 17.05 -19.48
C ASP A 122 -0.47 15.75 -20.23
N LYS A 123 0.37 14.72 -20.04
CA LYS A 123 0.41 13.53 -20.91
C LYS A 123 -0.02 12.24 -20.21
N TYR A 124 0.07 12.21 -18.88
CA TYR A 124 -0.06 10.98 -18.13
C TYR A 124 -1.04 11.11 -16.96
N ILE A 125 -1.60 9.98 -16.56
CA ILE A 125 -2.36 9.82 -15.32
C ILE A 125 -1.46 9.08 -14.34
N LEU A 126 -1.25 9.67 -13.17
CA LEU A 126 -0.51 9.05 -12.08
C LEU A 126 -1.47 8.53 -11.02
N LYS A 127 -1.33 7.26 -10.65
CA LYS A 127 -2.09 6.64 -9.56
C LYS A 127 -1.13 6.12 -8.49
N PHE A 128 -1.49 6.34 -7.23
CA PHE A 128 -0.80 5.79 -6.08
C PHE A 128 -1.66 4.72 -5.40
N PHE A 129 -1.03 3.60 -5.06
CA PHE A 129 -1.66 2.48 -4.39
C PHE A 129 -0.87 2.16 -3.11
N THR A 130 -1.55 2.15 -1.96
CA THR A 130 -0.96 1.63 -0.72
C THR A 130 -1.11 0.11 -0.69
N ALA A 131 -0.08 -0.59 -0.22
CA ALA A 131 -0.07 -2.04 -0.04
C ALA A 131 0.05 -2.44 1.44
N THR A 132 0.06 -1.47 2.34
CA THR A 132 0.19 -1.71 3.78
C THR A 132 -1.03 -2.41 4.35
N GLY A 133 -0.88 -2.92 5.57
CA GLY A 133 -1.95 -3.59 6.29
C GLY A 133 -1.92 -5.11 6.12
N GLY A 134 -0.74 -5.67 5.87
CA GLY A 134 -0.52 -7.11 5.82
C GLY A 134 -0.98 -7.74 4.50
N THR A 135 -0.84 -7.02 3.39
CA THR A 135 -1.12 -7.61 2.07
C THR A 135 -0.04 -8.61 1.70
N HIS A 136 -0.32 -9.46 0.71
CA HIS A 136 0.73 -10.34 0.16
C HIS A 136 1.84 -9.52 -0.52
N LEU A 137 1.52 -8.33 -1.04
CA LEU A 137 2.50 -7.43 -1.66
C LEU A 137 3.50 -6.88 -0.63
N ASP A 138 2.98 -6.47 0.53
CA ASP A 138 3.76 -6.06 1.70
C ASP A 138 4.55 -7.25 2.29
N ILE A 139 3.87 -8.29 2.77
CA ILE A 139 4.50 -9.37 3.55
C ILE A 139 5.47 -10.22 2.72
N LEU A 140 5.08 -10.62 1.50
CA LEU A 140 5.89 -11.55 0.69
C LEU A 140 6.90 -10.80 -0.19
N HIS A 141 6.45 -9.69 -0.77
CA HIS A 141 7.22 -8.95 -1.77
C HIS A 141 7.91 -7.71 -1.18
N GLY A 142 7.68 -7.34 0.08
CA GLY A 142 8.36 -6.21 0.74
C GLY A 142 8.10 -4.88 0.06
N VAL A 143 6.85 -4.64 -0.34
CA VAL A 143 6.39 -3.44 -1.03
C VAL A 143 5.22 -2.85 -0.27
N ASP A 144 5.42 -1.63 0.26
CA ASP A 144 4.44 -0.91 1.08
C ASP A 144 3.47 -0.07 0.24
N GLY A 145 3.85 0.23 -0.99
CA GLY A 145 3.01 0.92 -1.96
C GLY A 145 3.65 0.94 -3.34
N PHE A 146 2.93 1.49 -4.31
CA PHE A 146 3.48 1.67 -5.65
C PHE A 146 2.74 2.79 -6.41
N PHE A 147 3.46 3.38 -7.35
CA PHE A 147 2.92 4.29 -8.35
C PHE A 147 2.75 3.57 -9.68
N LYS A 148 1.68 3.93 -10.40
CA LYS A 148 1.50 3.53 -11.80
C LYS A 148 1.27 4.75 -12.68
N LEU A 149 1.94 4.76 -13.82
CA LEU A 149 1.81 5.78 -14.85
C LEU A 149 0.99 5.22 -16.01
N TYR A 150 -0.02 5.98 -16.44
CA TYR A 150 -0.89 5.61 -17.56
C TYR A 150 -0.83 6.69 -18.64
N SER A 151 -0.88 6.28 -19.90
CA SER A 151 -1.09 7.20 -21.02
C SER A 151 -2.50 7.77 -20.97
N LYS A 152 -2.64 9.10 -21.01
CA LYS A 152 -3.97 9.74 -21.13
C LYS A 152 -4.65 9.40 -22.45
N GLU A 153 -3.89 9.28 -23.52
CA GLU A 153 -4.40 9.03 -24.86
C GLU A 153 -4.96 7.62 -25.01
N SER A 154 -4.18 6.60 -24.61
CA SER A 154 -4.55 5.20 -24.80
C SER A 154 -5.18 4.53 -23.58
N GLY A 155 -5.09 5.17 -22.40
CA GLY A 155 -5.49 4.57 -21.12
C GLY A 155 -4.59 3.41 -20.66
N ARG A 156 -3.54 3.07 -21.40
CA ARG A 156 -2.66 1.93 -21.09
C ARG A 156 -1.70 2.27 -19.96
N GLU A 157 -1.48 1.28 -19.08
CA GLU A 157 -0.39 1.30 -18.11
C GLU A 157 0.95 1.30 -18.86
N LEU A 158 1.83 2.21 -18.49
CA LEU A 158 3.15 2.41 -19.10
C LEU A 158 4.26 1.88 -18.20
N SER A 159 4.20 2.19 -16.91
CA SER A 159 5.22 1.81 -15.93
C SER A 159 4.65 1.73 -14.52
N LEU A 160 5.40 1.06 -13.65
CA LEU A 160 5.12 0.83 -12.24
C LEU A 160 6.41 1.07 -11.45
N ALA A 161 6.35 1.86 -10.39
CA ALA A 161 7.44 2.01 -9.42
C ALA A 161 6.97 1.63 -8.02
N THR A 162 7.62 0.65 -7.42
CA THR A 162 7.35 0.14 -6.06
C THR A 162 8.12 0.92 -5.00
N ILE A 163 7.50 1.10 -3.84
CA ILE A 163 8.09 1.79 -2.69
C ILE A 163 8.07 0.90 -1.44
N ASP A 164 9.11 1.03 -0.64
CA ASP A 164 9.23 0.45 0.70
C ASP A 164 9.69 1.56 1.66
N LEU A 165 9.02 1.70 2.81
CA LEU A 165 9.36 2.65 3.87
C LEU A 165 10.16 1.91 4.93
N THR A 166 11.26 2.52 5.36
CA THR A 166 12.08 1.91 6.41
C THR A 166 12.68 2.91 7.37
N LYS A 167 12.80 2.49 8.63
CA LYS A 167 13.61 3.18 9.65
C LYS A 167 15.04 2.65 9.74
N ASN A 168 15.39 1.64 8.93
CA ASN A 168 16.73 1.06 8.91
C ASN A 168 17.55 1.62 7.74
N PRO A 169 18.58 2.45 7.99
CA PRO A 169 19.39 3.05 6.93
C PRO A 169 20.27 2.04 6.20
N THR A 170 20.50 0.85 6.79
CA THR A 170 21.31 -0.23 6.21
C THR A 170 20.45 -1.36 5.62
N LYS A 171 19.17 -1.12 5.35
CA LYS A 171 18.28 -2.11 4.70
C LYS A 171 18.76 -2.37 3.27
N ASP A 172 19.67 -3.33 3.15
CA ASP A 172 20.43 -3.63 1.93
C ASP A 172 19.76 -4.69 1.05
N ARG A 173 18.43 -4.63 0.92
CA ARG A 173 17.67 -5.60 0.11
C ARG A 173 16.57 -4.88 -0.66
N ALA A 174 16.93 -4.43 -1.86
CA ALA A 174 16.01 -3.87 -2.85
C ALA A 174 15.01 -4.93 -3.31
N LYS A 175 13.88 -5.07 -2.59
CA LYS A 175 12.67 -5.69 -3.15
C LYS A 175 11.76 -4.67 -3.83
N ALA A 176 11.96 -3.39 -3.52
CA ALA A 176 11.26 -2.27 -4.11
C ALA A 176 12.22 -1.43 -4.97
N ASP A 177 11.67 -0.71 -5.95
CA ASP A 177 12.40 0.19 -6.84
C ASP A 177 12.95 1.41 -6.09
N VAL A 178 12.21 1.88 -5.07
CA VAL A 178 12.61 3.00 -4.22
C VAL A 178 12.42 2.65 -2.74
N ILE A 179 13.48 2.85 -1.95
CA ILE A 179 13.45 2.70 -0.49
C ILE A 179 13.42 4.08 0.15
N ILE A 180 12.31 4.41 0.80
CA ILE A 180 12.12 5.68 1.52
C ILE A 180 12.60 5.49 2.97
N TYR A 181 13.81 5.99 3.23
CA TYR A 181 14.35 6.02 4.59
C TYR A 181 13.77 7.18 5.40
N ILE A 182 13.09 6.85 6.50
CA ILE A 182 12.61 7.81 7.50
C ILE A 182 13.39 7.61 8.78
N ASN A 183 14.26 8.57 9.11
CA ASN A 183 14.99 8.57 10.38
C ASN A 183 14.00 8.66 11.56
N GLY A 184 14.11 7.74 12.50
CA GLY A 184 13.25 7.70 13.70
C GLY A 184 13.28 8.99 14.52
N ASN A 185 14.42 9.70 14.51
CA ASN A 185 14.58 10.98 15.21
C ASN A 185 13.90 12.17 14.50
N ASP A 186 13.52 11.99 13.23
CA ASP A 186 12.92 13.04 12.41
C ASP A 186 11.41 12.84 12.20
N LEU A 187 10.79 11.82 12.83
CA LEU A 187 9.38 11.47 12.62
C LEU A 187 8.42 12.65 12.85
N GLU A 188 8.62 13.37 13.95
CA GLU A 188 7.80 14.53 14.29
C GLU A 188 7.94 15.66 13.24
N LYS A 189 9.03 15.70 12.47
CA LYS A 189 9.20 16.71 11.40
C LYS A 189 8.30 16.47 10.19
N TYR A 190 7.66 15.30 10.08
CA TYR A 190 6.75 14.95 8.98
C TYR A 190 5.26 15.14 9.33
N ASP A 191 4.89 15.25 10.61
CA ASP A 191 3.48 15.29 11.03
C ASP A 191 2.92 16.73 11.02
N PRO A 192 2.00 17.08 10.09
CA PRO A 192 1.43 18.43 10.00
C PRO A 192 0.33 18.71 11.03
N SER A 193 0.12 17.83 12.02
CA SER A 193 -0.91 17.99 13.05
C SER A 193 -0.79 19.33 13.76
N ARG A 194 -1.94 19.98 14.01
CA ARG A 194 -1.99 21.34 14.61
C ARG A 194 -1.26 21.46 15.97
N ASN A 195 -1.14 20.37 16.70
CA ASN A 195 -0.53 20.33 18.03
C ASN A 195 0.95 19.93 18.00
N ASN A 196 1.54 19.75 16.82
CA ASN A 196 2.94 19.36 16.67
C ASN A 196 3.81 20.60 16.37
N SER A 197 4.59 21.02 17.38
CA SER A 197 5.53 22.14 17.24
C SER A 197 6.81 21.80 16.48
N GLU A 198 7.11 20.50 16.32
CA GLU A 198 8.33 20.00 15.67
C GLU A 198 8.16 19.82 14.15
N PHE A 199 6.97 20.07 13.62
CA PHE A 199 6.72 20.01 12.18
C PHE A 199 7.60 21.02 11.43
N ASP A 200 8.54 20.51 10.62
CA ASP A 200 9.40 21.33 9.78
C ASP A 200 8.96 21.19 8.32
N ARG A 201 8.19 22.17 7.86
CA ARG A 201 7.69 22.24 6.48
C ARG A 201 8.82 22.25 5.44
N ASN A 202 9.95 22.89 5.73
CA ASN A 202 11.05 22.98 4.79
C ASN A 202 11.77 21.64 4.67
N PHE A 203 12.01 20.98 5.81
CA PHE A 203 12.53 19.62 5.83
C PHE A 203 11.59 18.66 5.10
N PHE A 204 10.30 18.67 5.43
CA PHE A 204 9.28 17.85 4.78
C PHE A 204 9.29 18.02 3.25
N ASN A 205 9.23 19.26 2.77
CA ASN A 205 9.20 19.54 1.33
C ASN A 205 10.47 19.05 0.62
N LYS A 206 11.65 19.24 1.24
CA LYS A 206 12.93 18.75 0.67
C LYS A 206 12.95 17.23 0.57
N GLN A 207 12.47 16.54 1.61
CA GLN A 207 12.41 15.09 1.63
C GLN A 207 11.42 14.55 0.60
N VAL A 208 10.20 15.10 0.55
CA VAL A 208 9.20 14.76 -0.46
C VAL A 208 9.76 14.95 -1.87
N GLN A 209 10.37 16.11 -2.15
CA GLN A 209 10.98 16.36 -3.46
C GLN A 209 12.05 15.30 -3.79
N LYS A 210 12.97 15.02 -2.86
CA LYS A 210 14.01 13.99 -3.05
C LYS A 210 13.41 12.64 -3.41
N PHE A 211 12.45 12.15 -2.62
CA PHE A 211 11.81 10.85 -2.85
C PHE A 211 11.01 10.84 -4.16
N SER A 212 10.34 11.94 -4.50
CA SER A 212 9.62 12.08 -5.76
C SER A 212 10.54 11.98 -6.98
N GLU A 213 11.74 12.57 -6.95
CA GLU A 213 12.71 12.45 -8.04
C GLU A 213 13.21 11.01 -8.21
N GLU A 214 13.45 10.29 -7.11
CA GLU A 214 13.81 8.86 -7.15
C GLU A 214 12.69 8.01 -7.79
N ILE A 215 11.43 8.27 -7.42
CA ILE A 215 10.26 7.58 -8.00
C ILE A 215 10.08 7.94 -9.47
N ILE A 216 10.25 9.21 -9.84
CA ILE A 216 10.19 9.68 -11.23
C ILE A 216 11.20 8.92 -12.07
N LYS A 217 12.44 8.77 -11.59
CA LYS A 217 13.49 8.04 -12.26
C LYS A 217 13.08 6.58 -12.52
N SER A 218 12.57 5.89 -11.51
CA SER A 218 12.10 4.50 -11.65
C SER A 218 10.86 4.36 -12.56
N LEU A 219 10.09 5.42 -12.79
CA LEU A 219 8.94 5.39 -13.70
C LEU A 219 9.31 5.61 -15.18
N VAL A 220 10.49 6.14 -15.48
CA VAL A 220 10.90 6.54 -16.84
C VAL A 220 12.09 5.77 -17.40
N GLU A 221 12.87 5.09 -16.56
CA GLU A 221 13.94 4.17 -16.95
C GLU A 221 13.41 2.78 -17.33
#